data_AF-A0A964MEU9-F1
#
_entry.id   AF-A0A964MEU9-F1
#
_cell.length_a   1.000
_cell.length_b   1.000
_cell.length_c   1.000
_cell.angle_alpha   90.00
_cell.angle_beta   90.00
_cell.angle_gamma   90.00
#
_symmetry.space_group_name_H-M   'P 1'
#
loop_
_entity.id
_entity.type
_entity.pdbx_description
1 polymer ?
#
loop_
_entity_poly.entity_id
_entity_poly.type
_entity_poly.pdbx_seq_one_letter_code
_entity_poly.pdbx_strand_id
1 'polypeptide(L)'
;IAKRLMDYGFHAPTVSFPVAGTLMVEPTESEPKAELDRFIAAMVSIREEIRQIENGTWPADNNPLKNAPHTQADLAEENWTRPYSRQVACFPLPWVADNKFWPSVNRIDDVYGDRNLFCACAPMENYAT
;
A
#
# COMPACT_ATOMS: atom_id res chain seq x y z
N ILE A 1 -5.49 4.09 -2.48
CA ILE A 1 -4.64 5.04 -1.71
C ILE A 1 -4.21 4.44 -0.38
N ALA A 2 -5.12 4.05 0.51
CA ALA A 2 -4.78 3.49 1.84
C ALA A 2 -3.70 2.38 1.80
N LYS A 3 -3.87 1.35 0.96
CA LYS A 3 -2.88 0.28 0.82
C LYS A 3 -1.55 0.76 0.21
N ARG A 4 -1.58 1.76 -0.67
CA ARG A 4 -0.37 2.31 -1.31
C ARG A 4 0.48 3.10 -0.32
N LEU A 5 -0.11 3.76 0.67
CA LEU A 5 0.62 4.46 1.74
C LEU A 5 1.55 3.53 2.54
N MET A 6 1.21 2.24 2.65
CA MET A 6 2.06 1.24 3.30
C MET A 6 3.41 1.11 2.59
N ASP A 7 3.43 1.23 1.26
CA ASP A 7 4.68 1.16 0.47
C ASP A 7 5.58 2.39 0.70
N TYR A 8 4.98 3.50 1.14
CA TYR A 8 5.65 4.74 1.53
C TYR A 8 6.04 4.78 3.02
N GLY A 9 5.73 3.72 3.78
CA GLY A 9 6.03 3.62 5.21
C GLY A 9 4.98 4.21 6.14
N PHE A 10 3.77 4.51 5.65
CA PHE A 10 2.69 5.09 6.44
C PHE A 10 1.53 4.13 6.67
N HIS A 11 1.00 4.14 7.89
CA HIS A 11 -0.36 3.66 8.11
C HIS A 11 -1.36 4.62 7.43
N ALA A 12 -2.46 4.07 6.91
CA ALA A 12 -3.47 4.91 6.29
C ALA A 12 -4.20 5.78 7.34
N PRO A 13 -4.61 7.01 6.98
CA PRO A 13 -5.54 7.77 7.81
C PRO A 13 -6.92 7.08 7.87
N THR A 14 -7.87 7.66 8.60
CA THR A 14 -9.25 7.16 8.63
C THR A 14 -9.84 7.11 7.21
N VAL A 15 -10.38 5.95 6.81
CA VAL A 15 -10.86 5.69 5.45
C VAL A 15 -12.39 5.61 5.45
N SER A 16 -13.03 6.29 4.48
CA SER A 16 -14.47 6.23 4.20
C SER A 16 -15.39 6.67 5.35
N PHE A 17 -14.88 7.49 6.27
CA PHE A 17 -15.65 8.12 7.34
C PHE A 17 -15.12 9.55 7.60
N PRO A 18 -15.98 10.55 7.85
CA PRO A 18 -17.45 10.47 7.88
C PRO A 18 -18.11 10.41 6.49
N VAL A 19 -17.33 10.56 5.41
CA VAL A 19 -17.83 10.51 4.03
C VAL A 19 -17.26 9.28 3.32
N ALA A 20 -18.12 8.50 2.67
CA ALA A 20 -17.70 7.33 1.92
C ALA A 20 -16.74 7.72 0.79
N GLY A 21 -15.65 6.96 0.63
CA GLY A 21 -14.65 7.20 -0.43
C GLY A 21 -13.65 8.33 -0.13
N THR A 22 -13.71 8.98 1.03
CA THR A 22 -12.73 10.00 1.44
C THR A 22 -11.70 9.47 2.43
N LEU A 23 -10.66 10.27 2.68
CA LEU A 23 -9.70 10.08 3.75
C LEU A 23 -9.81 11.26 4.73
N MET A 24 -9.84 10.99 6.04
CA MET A 24 -9.83 12.01 7.09
C MET A 24 -8.51 11.92 7.86
N VAL A 25 -7.73 13.01 7.85
CA VAL A 25 -6.35 13.04 8.36
C VAL A 25 -6.27 13.93 9.60
N GLU A 26 -5.70 13.40 10.68
CA GLU A 26 -5.41 14.11 11.92
C GLU A 26 -3.94 13.85 12.31
N PRO A 27 -3.05 14.85 12.22
CA PRO A 27 -1.63 14.64 12.52
C PRO A 27 -1.29 14.64 14.01
N THR A 28 -2.14 15.23 14.86
CA THR A 28 -1.85 15.59 16.26
C THR A 28 -0.69 16.60 16.40
N GLU A 29 -0.54 17.16 17.60
CA GLU A 29 0.50 18.12 17.96
C GLU A 29 1.88 17.48 18.21
N SER A 30 1.93 16.15 18.35
CA SER A 30 3.15 15.43 18.70
C SER A 30 4.07 15.19 17.50
N GLU A 31 3.54 15.30 16.28
CA GLU A 31 4.29 15.01 15.06
C GLU A 31 5.11 16.23 14.60
N PRO A 32 6.43 16.08 14.40
CA PRO A 32 7.27 17.19 13.95
C PRO A 32 6.95 17.56 12.51
N LYS A 33 7.21 18.82 12.12
CA LYS A 33 7.00 19.30 10.74
C LYS A 33 7.61 18.37 9.69
N ALA A 34 8.79 17.81 9.95
CA ALA A 34 9.45 16.89 9.04
C ALA A 34 8.61 15.63 8.75
N GLU A 35 7.86 15.12 9.73
CA GLU A 35 6.96 13.98 9.52
C GLU A 35 5.75 14.36 8.67
N LEU A 36 5.18 15.54 8.93
CA LEU A 36 4.07 16.08 8.14
C LEU A 36 4.49 16.28 6.68
N ASP A 37 5.69 16.81 6.45
CA ASP A 37 6.25 17.01 5.11
C ASP A 37 6.45 15.65 4.39
N ARG A 38 6.90 14.60 5.09
CA ARG A 38 7.01 13.24 4.53
C ARG A 38 5.65 12.70 4.11
N PHE A 39 4.63 12.84 4.95
CA PHE A 39 3.27 12.38 4.63
C PHE A 39 2.68 13.14 3.44
N ILE A 40 2.83 14.48 3.41
CA ILE A 40 2.38 15.32 2.29
C ILE A 40 3.08 14.91 1.00
N ALA A 41 4.40 14.73 1.03
CA ALA A 41 5.16 14.32 -0.15
C ALA A 41 4.76 12.90 -0.64
N ALA A 42 4.46 11.96 0.27
CA ALA A 42 3.88 10.68 -0.10
C ALA A 42 2.52 10.84 -0.82
N MET A 43 1.64 11.69 -0.30
CA MET A 43 0.33 11.97 -0.91
C MET A 43 0.46 12.65 -2.28
N VAL A 44 1.39 13.61 -2.44
CA VAL A 44 1.69 14.25 -3.72
C VAL A 44 2.23 13.21 -4.72
N SER A 45 3.16 12.36 -4.30
CA SER A 45 3.69 11.28 -5.15
C SER A 45 2.58 10.32 -5.60
N ILE A 46 1.69 9.91 -4.69
CA ILE A 46 0.52 9.09 -5.04
C ILE A 46 -0.41 9.83 -6.01
N ARG A 47 -0.57 11.15 -5.90
CA ARG A 47 -1.33 11.94 -6.87
C ARG A 47 -0.70 11.90 -8.26
N GLU A 48 0.62 11.94 -8.36
CA GLU A 48 1.33 11.77 -9.63
C GLU A 48 1.17 10.35 -10.18
N GLU A 49 1.19 9.32 -9.34
CA GLU A 49 0.90 7.96 -9.76
C GLU A 49 -0.53 7.84 -10.35
N ILE A 50 -1.51 8.51 -9.74
CA ILE A 50 -2.87 8.61 -10.30
C ILE A 50 -2.84 9.32 -11.66
N ARG A 51 -2.05 10.38 -11.81
CA ARG A 51 -1.92 11.12 -13.07
C ARG A 51 -1.35 10.24 -14.19
N GLN A 52 -0.41 9.35 -13.88
CA GLN A 52 0.11 8.38 -14.86
C GLN A 52 -0.98 7.43 -15.37
N ILE A 53 -1.94 7.07 -14.53
CA ILE A 53 -3.10 6.25 -14.92
C ILE A 53 -4.08 7.09 -15.75
N GLU A 54 -4.39 8.32 -15.31
CA GLU A 54 -5.27 9.26 -16.04
C GLU A 54 -4.76 9.53 -17.46
N ASN A 55 -3.44 9.62 -17.63
CA ASN A 55 -2.78 9.85 -18.92
C ASN A 55 -2.59 8.57 -19.76
N GLY A 56 -2.97 7.40 -19.25
CA GLY A 56 -2.82 6.12 -19.94
C GLY A 56 -1.38 5.57 -19.99
N THR A 57 -0.45 6.15 -19.22
CA THR A 57 0.93 5.63 -19.11
C THR A 57 0.95 4.30 -18.37
N TRP A 58 0.13 4.14 -17.35
CA TRP A 58 -0.09 2.86 -16.67
C TRP A 58 -1.51 2.33 -16.91
N PRO A 59 -1.68 1.01 -17.13
CA PRO A 59 -2.99 0.39 -17.18
C PRO A 59 -3.81 0.65 -15.92
N ALA A 60 -5.13 0.82 -16.07
CA ALA A 60 -6.03 1.10 -14.96
C ALA A 60 -6.16 -0.04 -13.93
N ASP A 61 -5.91 -1.28 -14.38
CA ASP A 61 -6.00 -2.52 -13.62
C ASP A 61 -4.63 -3.03 -13.13
N ASN A 62 -3.52 -2.67 -13.80
CA ASN A 62 -2.17 -3.09 -13.45
C ASN A 62 -1.23 -1.88 -13.24
N ASN A 63 -1.18 -1.39 -11.99
CA ASN A 63 -0.40 -0.22 -11.60
C ASN A 63 -0.04 -0.28 -10.10
N PRO A 64 0.85 0.59 -9.60
CA PRO A 64 1.27 0.54 -8.20
C PRO A 64 0.11 0.67 -7.20
N LEU A 65 -0.91 1.49 -7.49
CA LEU A 65 -2.06 1.65 -6.60
C LEU A 65 -2.92 0.39 -6.52
N LYS A 66 -3.10 -0.33 -7.64
CA LYS A 66 -3.92 -1.54 -7.70
C LYS A 66 -3.24 -2.73 -7.05
N ASN A 67 -1.93 -2.86 -7.23
CA ASN A 67 -1.15 -3.99 -6.73
C ASN A 67 -0.59 -3.78 -5.31
N ALA A 68 -0.73 -2.59 -4.73
CA ALA A 68 -0.29 -2.34 -3.34
C ALA A 68 -1.13 -3.11 -2.29
N PRO A 69 -0.56 -3.47 -1.13
CA PRO A 69 0.83 -3.23 -0.74
C PRO A 69 1.80 -4.20 -1.43
N HIS A 70 3.08 -3.85 -1.48
CA HIS A 70 4.14 -4.69 -2.04
C HIS A 70 4.99 -5.30 -0.92
N THR A 71 5.05 -6.62 -0.89
CA THR A 71 5.75 -7.42 0.14
C THR A 71 7.21 -7.71 -0.25
N GLN A 72 7.97 -8.27 0.70
CA GLN A 72 9.30 -8.82 0.41
C GLN A 72 9.26 -9.94 -0.63
N ALA A 73 8.20 -10.76 -0.61
CA ALA A 73 8.02 -11.84 -1.58
C ALA A 73 7.87 -11.28 -2.99
N ASP A 74 7.05 -10.24 -3.19
CA ASP A 74 6.91 -9.57 -4.50
C ASP A 74 8.27 -9.03 -4.99
N LEU A 75 9.06 -8.42 -4.10
CA LEU A 75 10.38 -7.91 -4.48
C LEU A 75 11.31 -9.05 -4.95
N ALA A 76 11.26 -10.19 -4.26
CA ALA A 76 12.11 -11.35 -4.49
C ALA A 76 11.65 -12.23 -5.67
N GLU A 77 10.45 -12.02 -6.23
CA GLU A 77 10.00 -12.70 -7.45
C GLU A 77 11.06 -12.57 -8.55
N GLU A 78 11.40 -13.66 -9.23
CA GLU A 78 12.38 -13.64 -10.31
C GLU A 78 11.87 -12.80 -11.50
N ASN A 79 10.63 -13.08 -11.92
CA ASN A 79 10.01 -12.50 -13.11
C ASN A 79 9.07 -11.34 -12.76
N TRP A 80 9.55 -10.11 -12.92
CA TRP A 80 8.73 -8.92 -12.70
C TRP A 80 7.98 -8.50 -13.97
N THR A 81 6.69 -8.82 -14.03
CA THR A 81 5.82 -8.61 -15.20
C THR A 81 4.95 -7.35 -15.10
N ARG A 82 5.20 -6.49 -14.10
CA ARG A 82 4.40 -5.27 -13.85
C ARG A 82 4.93 -4.09 -14.68
N PRO A 83 4.08 -3.15 -15.16
CA PRO A 83 4.46 -2.05 -16.06
C PRO A 83 5.19 -0.89 -15.37
N TYR A 84 5.72 -1.11 -14.17
CA TYR A 84 6.44 -0.17 -13.34
C TYR A 84 7.56 -0.92 -12.62
N SER A 85 8.61 -0.26 -12.17
CA SER A 85 9.77 -0.96 -11.59
C SER A 85 9.55 -1.40 -10.14
N ARG A 86 10.37 -2.35 -9.66
CA ARG A 86 10.48 -2.71 -8.24
C ARG A 86 10.84 -1.50 -7.36
N GLN A 87 11.64 -0.58 -7.88
CA GLN A 87 11.98 0.67 -7.19
C GLN A 87 10.73 1.51 -6.94
N VAL A 88 9.90 1.72 -7.98
CA VAL A 88 8.60 2.43 -7.84
C VAL A 88 7.70 1.69 -6.86
N ALA A 89 7.68 0.35 -6.91
CA ALA A 89 6.87 -0.47 -6.01
C ALA A 89 7.26 -0.30 -4.53
N CYS A 90 8.53 -0.54 -4.19
CA CYS A 90 8.97 -0.75 -2.81
C CYS A 90 9.69 0.45 -2.19
N PHE A 91 10.25 1.36 -3.01
CA PHE A 91 11.08 2.47 -2.56
C PHE A 91 10.71 3.77 -3.30
N PRO A 92 9.44 4.23 -3.22
CA PRO A 92 8.94 5.33 -4.05
C PRO A 92 9.53 6.70 -3.70
N LEU A 93 10.05 6.89 -2.47
CA LEU A 93 10.70 8.12 -2.02
C LEU A 93 11.99 7.82 -1.24
N PRO A 94 12.98 8.74 -1.20
CA PRO A 94 14.30 8.46 -0.66
C PRO A 94 14.33 7.89 0.76
N TRP A 95 13.57 8.48 1.69
CA TRP A 95 13.54 8.05 3.10
C TRP A 95 12.98 6.64 3.30
N VAL A 96 12.23 6.13 2.32
CA VAL A 96 11.70 4.75 2.38
C VAL A 96 12.83 3.74 2.27
N ALA A 97 13.90 4.06 1.54
CA ALA A 97 15.08 3.21 1.45
C ALA A 97 15.90 3.22 2.74
N ASP A 98 15.96 4.37 3.42
CA ASP A 98 16.73 4.53 4.67
C ASP A 98 16.13 3.71 5.82
N ASN A 99 14.81 3.56 5.87
CA ASN A 99 14.12 2.81 6.92
C ASN A 99 12.87 2.08 6.38
N LYS A 100 13.09 1.04 5.57
CA LYS A 100 12.00 0.31 4.94
C LYS A 100 11.22 -0.54 5.94
N PHE A 101 9.96 -0.17 6.18
CA PHE A 101 8.97 -1.05 6.80
C PHE A 101 8.29 -1.91 5.72
N TRP A 102 8.22 -3.23 5.97
CA TRP A 102 7.68 -4.19 5.01
C TRP A 102 6.26 -4.61 5.36
N PRO A 103 5.30 -4.47 4.42
CA PRO A 103 4.05 -5.21 4.48
C PRO A 103 4.34 -6.72 4.50
N SER A 104 3.79 -7.44 5.48
CA SER A 104 4.02 -8.88 5.65
C SER A 104 3.18 -9.74 4.72
N VAL A 105 2.06 -9.21 4.24
CA VAL A 105 1.14 -9.89 3.32
C VAL A 105 0.62 -8.90 2.28
N ASN A 106 0.15 -9.45 1.15
CA ASN A 106 -0.50 -8.69 0.09
C ASN A 106 -1.89 -8.22 0.52
N ARG A 107 -2.60 -7.54 -0.40
CA ARG A 107 -3.94 -7.01 -0.15
C ARG A 107 -4.88 -8.14 0.29
N ILE A 108 -5.47 -7.97 1.46
CA ILE A 108 -6.45 -8.88 2.04
C ILE A 108 -7.69 -8.97 1.15
N ASP A 109 -8.24 -10.18 1.01
CA ASP A 109 -9.56 -10.42 0.41
C ASP A 109 -10.63 -10.37 1.52
N ASP A 110 -11.27 -9.21 1.65
CA ASP A 110 -12.28 -8.97 2.67
C ASP A 110 -13.52 -9.88 2.46
N VAL A 111 -13.92 -10.11 1.21
CA VAL A 111 -15.15 -10.85 0.88
C VAL A 111 -14.99 -12.35 1.14
N TYR A 112 -13.81 -12.90 0.87
CA TYR A 112 -13.54 -14.31 1.13
C TYR A 112 -13.67 -14.66 2.61
N GLY A 113 -13.13 -13.82 3.50
CA GLY A 113 -13.18 -14.03 4.95
C GLY A 113 -14.61 -14.08 5.49
N ASP A 114 -15.47 -13.17 5.04
CA ASP A 114 -16.89 -13.15 5.44
C ASP A 114 -17.66 -14.38 4.96
N ARG A 115 -17.28 -14.94 3.80
CA ARG A 115 -17.92 -16.14 3.23
C ARG A 115 -17.40 -17.45 3.81
N ASN A 116 -16.18 -17.46 4.35
CA ASN A 116 -15.50 -18.62 4.88
C ASN A 116 -15.04 -18.32 6.31
N LEU A 117 -16.02 -18.23 7.22
CA LEU A 117 -15.78 -17.74 8.57
C LEU A 117 -14.96 -18.74 9.40
N PHE A 118 -13.69 -18.38 9.67
CA PHE A 118 -12.79 -19.11 10.56
C PHE A 118 -12.28 -18.18 11.67
N CYS A 119 -12.85 -18.30 12.88
CA CYS A 119 -12.51 -17.46 14.03
C CYS A 119 -11.65 -18.16 15.09
N ALA A 120 -11.01 -19.25 14.72
CA ALA A 120 -10.06 -20.00 15.55
C ALA A 120 -8.84 -20.37 14.69
N CYS A 121 -7.74 -20.77 15.34
CA CYS A 121 -6.56 -21.24 14.62
C CYS A 121 -6.96 -22.36 13.65
N ALA A 122 -6.65 -22.19 12.37
CA ALA A 122 -6.78 -23.27 11.42
C ALA A 122 -5.92 -24.47 11.88
N PRO A 123 -6.35 -25.71 11.62
CA PRO A 123 -5.52 -26.90 11.85
C PRO A 123 -4.14 -26.73 11.20
N MET A 124 -3.09 -27.25 11.84
CA MET A 124 -1.72 -27.19 11.28
C MET A 124 -1.63 -27.85 9.90
N GLU A 125 -2.47 -28.85 9.65
CA GLU A 125 -2.65 -29.54 8.37
C GLU A 125 -3.03 -28.59 7.23
N ASN A 126 -3.77 -27.51 7.51
CA ASN A 126 -4.16 -26.52 6.51
C ASN A 126 -3.01 -25.57 6.11
N TYR A 127 -1.91 -25.55 6.88
CA TYR A 127 -0.70 -24.79 6.56
C TYR A 127 0.39 -25.65 5.93
N ALA A 128 0.18 -26.97 5.81
CA ALA A 128 1.11 -27.85 5.11
C ALA A 128 0.93 -27.63 3.60
N THR A 129 1.90 -26.93 3.00
CA THR A 129 2.09 -26.80 1.54
C THR A 129 2.66 -28.05 0.93
#